data_AF-A0A7W1HY20-F1
#
_entry.id   AF-A0A7W1HY20-F1
#
_cell.length_a   1.000
_cell.length_b   1.000
_cell.length_c   1.000
_cell.angle_alpha   90.00
_cell.angle_beta   90.00
_cell.angle_gamma   90.00
#
_symmetry.space_group_name_H-M   'P 1'
#
loop_
_entity.id
_entity.type
_entity.pdbx_description
1 polymer ?
#
loop_
_entity_poly.entity_id
_entity_poly.type
_entity_poly.pdbx_seq_one_letter_code
_entity_poly.pdbx_strand_id
1 'polypeptide(L)'
;HVHVAVPGPEEAIIAHNRLAQQTPLLLALSANSPFWQGFDTGFESARVKIFESFPRAGLPPAFPDYEAFEGYVDLMVGAGAMEDYTFCWWDVRPHAKIGTIELRVLDSQTNLKDTMALTALTQCLVAEVLEEVGPHEPYNMHLAVENKFRASRYGMDAAFYDAHDQTTVPARDLGRTLVERLKPYAQDLGCESELEGVLEIVEGGTGSQRQREVYKESGNFLDVVAFLIEGTRPALAEEQS
;
A
#
# COMPACT_ATOMS: atom_id res chain seq x y z
N HIS A 1 -8.31 1.27 2.86
CA HIS A 1 -8.03 0.25 1.84
C HIS A 1 -8.46 0.81 0.50
N VAL A 2 -7.88 0.34 -0.59
CA VAL A 2 -8.28 0.73 -1.95
C VAL A 2 -8.79 -0.52 -2.66
N HIS A 3 -10.02 -0.44 -3.17
CA HIS A 3 -10.61 -1.48 -4.00
C HIS A 3 -10.59 -1.03 -5.46
N VAL A 4 -10.03 -1.86 -6.33
CA VAL A 4 -10.07 -1.62 -7.78
C VAL A 4 -10.81 -2.77 -8.43
N ALA A 5 -11.86 -2.45 -9.19
CA ALA A 5 -12.62 -3.45 -9.93
C ALA A 5 -11.74 -4.07 -11.03
N VAL A 6 -11.88 -5.37 -11.23
CA VAL A 6 -11.16 -6.12 -12.26
C VAL A 6 -12.14 -6.90 -13.15
N PRO A 7 -11.83 -7.11 -14.44
CA PRO A 7 -12.75 -7.77 -15.39
C PRO A 7 -13.14 -9.19 -15.00
N GLY A 8 -12.25 -9.93 -14.36
CA GLY A 8 -12.45 -11.34 -14.07
C GLY A 8 -11.47 -11.93 -13.06
N PRO A 9 -11.61 -13.25 -12.81
CA PRO A 9 -10.82 -13.96 -11.81
C PRO A 9 -9.32 -13.99 -12.15
N GLU A 10 -8.96 -14.16 -13.41
CA GLU A 10 -7.56 -14.19 -13.85
C GLU A 10 -6.90 -12.82 -13.65
N GLU A 11 -7.58 -11.75 -14.05
CA GLU A 11 -7.15 -10.37 -13.84
C GLU A 11 -6.98 -10.05 -12.35
N ALA A 12 -7.81 -10.64 -11.48
CA ALA A 12 -7.67 -10.49 -10.04
C ALA A 12 -6.35 -11.09 -9.52
N ILE A 13 -5.91 -12.24 -10.04
CA ILE A 13 -4.65 -12.89 -9.63
C ILE A 13 -3.43 -12.17 -10.19
N ILE A 14 -3.52 -11.70 -11.42
CA ILE A 14 -2.48 -10.88 -12.04
C ILE A 14 -2.26 -9.60 -11.22
N ALA A 15 -3.34 -8.85 -10.95
CA ALA A 15 -3.30 -7.66 -10.12
C ALA A 15 -2.83 -7.95 -8.69
N HIS A 16 -3.27 -9.07 -8.11
CA HIS A 16 -2.86 -9.52 -6.79
C HIS A 16 -1.33 -9.68 -6.68
N ASN A 17 -0.73 -10.47 -7.57
CA ASN A 17 0.69 -10.76 -7.54
C ASN A 17 1.53 -9.49 -7.78
N ARG A 18 1.10 -8.63 -8.71
CA ARG A 18 1.80 -7.38 -9.02
C ARG A 18 1.69 -6.37 -7.88
N LEU A 19 0.52 -6.17 -7.29
CA LEU A 19 0.38 -5.30 -6.12
C LEU A 19 1.16 -5.84 -4.91
N ALA A 20 1.21 -7.16 -4.72
CA ALA A 20 2.03 -7.76 -3.67
C ALA A 20 3.52 -7.46 -3.87
N GLN A 21 4.01 -7.45 -5.12
CA GLN A 21 5.36 -7.01 -5.46
C GLN A 21 5.60 -5.52 -5.18
N GLN A 22 4.61 -4.66 -5.47
CA GLN A 22 4.68 -3.21 -5.25
C GLN A 22 4.44 -2.77 -3.80
N THR A 23 4.00 -3.70 -2.94
CA THR A 23 3.65 -3.46 -1.54
C THR A 23 4.74 -2.71 -0.75
N PRO A 24 6.05 -2.99 -0.89
CA PRO A 24 7.09 -2.22 -0.20
C PRO A 24 7.05 -0.71 -0.50
N LEU A 25 6.95 -0.32 -1.78
CA LEU A 25 6.91 1.09 -2.16
C LEU A 25 5.60 1.75 -1.74
N LEU A 26 4.47 1.05 -1.91
CA LEU A 26 3.15 1.52 -1.49
C LEU A 26 3.08 1.75 0.04
N LEU A 27 3.70 0.86 0.82
CA LEU A 27 3.84 1.03 2.26
C LEU A 27 4.75 2.22 2.61
N ALA A 28 5.88 2.39 1.92
CA ALA A 28 6.78 3.52 2.16
C ALA A 28 6.09 4.86 1.91
N LEU A 29 5.34 4.99 0.81
CA LEU A 29 4.59 6.20 0.46
C LEU A 29 3.48 6.51 1.46
N SER A 30 2.83 5.48 2.00
CA SER A 30 1.66 5.66 2.88
C SER A 30 1.99 5.69 4.36
N ALA A 31 3.26 5.54 4.77
CA ALA A 31 3.63 5.38 6.16
C ALA A 31 3.11 6.53 7.04
N ASN A 32 2.30 6.19 8.06
CA ASN A 32 1.62 7.18 8.88
C ASN A 32 1.37 6.74 10.32
N SER A 33 2.14 5.76 10.82
CA SER A 33 1.97 5.22 12.18
C SER A 33 3.28 5.09 12.94
N PRO A 34 3.99 6.20 13.23
CA PRO A 34 5.30 6.15 13.88
C PRO A 34 5.23 5.87 15.39
N PHE A 35 4.09 6.13 16.02
CA PHE A 35 3.89 6.01 17.47
C PHE A 35 2.94 4.86 17.83
N TRP A 36 3.19 4.21 18.97
CA TRP A 36 2.30 3.22 19.56
C TRP A 36 2.31 3.31 21.08
N GLN A 37 1.13 3.36 21.71
CA GLN A 37 0.99 3.47 23.17
C GLN A 37 1.77 4.63 23.81
N GLY A 38 1.91 5.76 23.10
CA GLY A 38 2.66 6.93 23.58
C GLY A 38 4.18 6.81 23.46
N PHE A 39 4.68 5.84 22.68
CA PHE A 39 6.10 5.67 22.42
C PHE A 39 6.39 5.80 20.93
N ASP A 40 7.54 6.39 20.62
CA ASP A 40 8.16 6.29 19.31
C ASP A 40 8.60 4.84 19.09
N THR A 41 8.03 4.20 18.08
CA THR A 41 8.30 2.79 17.78
C THR A 41 9.63 2.58 17.04
N GLY A 42 10.21 3.66 16.51
CA GLY A 42 11.28 3.62 15.54
C GLY A 42 10.85 3.16 14.15
N PHE A 43 9.59 2.79 13.91
CA PHE A 43 9.06 2.50 12.57
C PHE A 43 8.42 3.76 11.97
N GLU A 44 8.33 3.83 10.64
CA GLU A 44 7.49 4.80 9.93
C GLU A 44 6.05 4.27 9.82
N SER A 45 5.89 2.94 9.69
CA SER A 45 4.61 2.25 9.84
C SER A 45 4.71 1.14 10.89
N ALA A 46 4.31 1.41 12.12
CA ALA A 46 4.18 0.40 13.17
C ALA A 46 2.93 -0.47 12.98
N ARG A 47 1.89 0.05 12.32
CA ARG A 47 0.63 -0.66 12.05
C ARG A 47 0.89 -2.04 11.46
N VAL A 48 1.71 -2.10 10.41
CA VAL A 48 1.97 -3.37 9.71
C VAL A 48 2.67 -4.40 10.61
N LYS A 49 3.53 -3.96 11.53
CA LYS A 49 4.23 -4.85 12.46
C LYS A 49 3.32 -5.40 13.56
N ILE A 50 2.36 -4.60 14.01
CA ILE A 50 1.32 -5.06 14.93
C ILE A 50 0.43 -6.09 14.21
N PHE A 51 0.03 -5.81 12.97
CA PHE A 51 -0.82 -6.71 12.20
C PHE A 51 -0.15 -8.04 11.85
N GLU A 52 1.17 -8.05 11.62
CA GLU A 52 1.95 -9.27 11.36
C GLU A 52 1.91 -10.29 12.52
N SER A 53 1.43 -9.92 13.71
CA SER A 53 1.18 -10.87 14.82
C SER A 53 -0.04 -11.76 14.62
N PHE A 54 -0.92 -11.42 13.68
CA PHE A 54 -2.14 -12.15 13.39
C PHE A 54 -1.87 -13.29 12.38
N PRO A 55 -2.49 -14.48 12.53
CA PRO A 55 -2.28 -15.57 11.60
C PRO A 55 -2.68 -15.22 10.16
N ARG A 56 -1.80 -15.53 9.19
CA ARG A 56 -1.96 -15.21 7.75
C ARG A 56 -2.05 -13.70 7.46
N ALA A 57 -1.43 -12.87 8.30
CA ALA A 57 -1.28 -11.45 8.02
C ALA A 57 0.02 -11.15 7.27
N GLY A 58 0.02 -10.06 6.51
CA GLY A 58 1.18 -9.59 5.75
C GLY A 58 1.14 -9.95 4.27
N LEU A 59 2.31 -10.15 3.65
CA LEU A 59 2.38 -10.42 2.22
C LEU A 59 1.67 -11.74 1.90
N PRO A 60 0.77 -11.77 0.90
CA PRO A 60 0.11 -13.00 0.46
C PRO A 60 1.13 -13.97 -0.18
N PRO A 61 0.81 -15.25 -0.42
CA PRO A 61 1.54 -16.09 -1.36
C PRO A 61 1.27 -15.68 -2.82
N ALA A 62 2.19 -15.94 -3.74
CA ALA A 62 1.90 -15.78 -5.16
C ALA A 62 1.06 -16.97 -5.66
N PHE A 63 0.09 -16.70 -6.53
CA PHE A 63 -0.76 -17.72 -7.14
C PHE A 63 -0.54 -17.76 -8.66
N PRO A 64 -0.47 -18.95 -9.28
CA PRO A 64 -0.34 -19.07 -10.74
C PRO A 64 -1.63 -18.67 -11.47
N ASP A 65 -2.79 -18.95 -10.88
CA ASP A 65 -4.12 -18.75 -11.44
C ASP A 65 -5.17 -18.65 -10.31
N TYR A 66 -6.43 -18.40 -10.68
CA TYR A 66 -7.50 -18.24 -9.71
C TYR A 66 -7.89 -19.56 -9.04
N GLU A 67 -7.79 -20.69 -9.75
CA GLU A 67 -8.08 -22.03 -9.20
C GLU A 67 -7.13 -22.37 -8.05
N ALA A 68 -5.84 -22.02 -8.15
CA ALA A 68 -4.89 -22.20 -7.06
C ALA A 68 -5.20 -21.34 -5.83
N PHE A 69 -5.74 -20.13 -6.03
CA PHE A 69 -6.24 -19.30 -4.93
C PHE A 69 -7.46 -19.95 -4.26
N GLU A 70 -8.44 -20.43 -5.02
CA GLU A 70 -9.60 -21.14 -4.49
C GLU A 70 -9.18 -22.41 -3.74
N GLY A 71 -8.27 -23.20 -4.31
CA GLY A 71 -7.72 -24.39 -3.67
C GLY A 71 -7.00 -24.09 -2.35
N TYR A 72 -6.30 -22.96 -2.24
CA TYR A 72 -5.75 -22.51 -0.96
C TYR A 72 -6.85 -22.19 0.05
N VAL A 73 -7.90 -21.48 -0.36
CA VAL A 73 -9.02 -21.12 0.51
C VAL A 73 -9.72 -22.40 1.01
N ASP A 74 -10.05 -23.31 0.11
CA ASP A 74 -10.71 -24.57 0.42
C ASP A 74 -9.88 -25.45 1.37
N LEU A 75 -8.57 -25.53 1.15
CA LEU A 75 -7.66 -26.24 2.04
C LEU A 75 -7.69 -25.66 3.45
N MET A 76 -7.63 -24.33 3.57
CA MET A 76 -7.58 -23.65 4.87
C MET A 76 -8.93 -23.71 5.60
N VAL A 77 -10.04 -23.66 4.88
CA VAL A 77 -11.39 -23.88 5.42
C VAL A 77 -11.54 -25.33 5.88
N GLY A 78 -11.15 -26.30 5.03
CA GLY A 78 -11.20 -27.73 5.35
C GLY A 78 -10.33 -28.11 6.56
N ALA A 79 -9.22 -27.41 6.78
CA ALA A 79 -8.37 -27.55 7.96
C ALA A 79 -8.95 -26.89 9.23
N GLY A 80 -10.09 -26.18 9.14
CA GLY A 80 -10.68 -25.42 10.24
C GLY A 80 -9.86 -24.18 10.64
N ALA A 81 -8.94 -23.72 9.78
CA ALA A 81 -8.06 -22.60 10.06
C ALA A 81 -8.71 -21.23 9.82
N MET A 82 -9.80 -21.19 9.04
CA MET A 82 -10.61 -20.01 8.75
C MET A 82 -12.02 -20.38 8.26
N GLU A 83 -12.97 -19.45 8.33
CA GLU A 83 -14.35 -19.67 7.86
C GLU A 83 -14.50 -19.44 6.35
N ASP A 84 -13.88 -18.39 5.81
CA ASP A 84 -13.84 -18.09 4.38
C ASP A 84 -12.59 -17.23 4.03
N TYR A 85 -12.47 -16.85 2.75
CA TYR A 85 -11.33 -16.04 2.26
C TYR A 85 -11.19 -14.66 2.95
N THR A 86 -12.22 -14.16 3.63
CA THR A 86 -12.16 -12.84 4.31
C THR A 86 -11.26 -12.86 5.55
N PHE A 87 -10.86 -14.04 6.01
CA PHE A 87 -9.87 -14.26 7.07
C PHE A 87 -8.43 -14.36 6.57
N CYS A 88 -8.21 -14.24 5.25
CA CYS A 88 -6.90 -13.92 4.70
C CYS A 88 -6.63 -12.44 5.01
N TRP A 89 -5.85 -12.16 6.06
CA TRP A 89 -5.49 -10.80 6.48
C TRP A 89 -4.28 -10.26 5.72
N TRP A 90 -4.24 -10.53 4.42
CA TRP A 90 -3.15 -10.17 3.54
C TRP A 90 -3.12 -8.67 3.23
N ASP A 91 -1.93 -8.19 2.88
CA ASP A 91 -1.65 -6.83 2.41
C ASP A 91 -2.36 -6.52 1.08
N VAL A 92 -2.60 -7.56 0.28
CA VAL A 92 -3.34 -7.54 -0.99
C VAL A 92 -4.24 -8.76 -1.03
N ARG A 93 -5.50 -8.61 -1.44
CA ARG A 93 -6.46 -9.72 -1.41
C ARG A 93 -7.47 -9.67 -2.56
N PRO A 94 -7.69 -10.77 -3.31
CA PRO A 94 -8.82 -10.87 -4.23
C PRO A 94 -10.13 -10.87 -3.45
N HIS A 95 -11.08 -10.01 -3.84
CA HIS A 95 -12.37 -9.88 -3.17
C HIS A 95 -13.50 -10.32 -4.10
N ALA A 96 -13.68 -11.64 -4.22
CA ALA A 96 -14.61 -12.29 -5.14
C ALA A 96 -16.06 -11.78 -5.04
N LYS A 97 -16.57 -11.51 -3.83
CA LYS A 97 -17.96 -11.06 -3.62
C LYS A 97 -18.31 -9.74 -4.30
N ILE A 98 -17.34 -8.88 -4.63
CA ILE A 98 -17.57 -7.57 -5.26
C ILE A 98 -16.71 -7.35 -6.51
N GLY A 99 -15.96 -8.36 -6.97
CA GLY A 99 -15.18 -8.30 -8.21
C GLY A 99 -14.01 -7.31 -8.18
N THR A 100 -13.32 -7.19 -7.04
CA THR A 100 -12.20 -6.23 -6.90
C THR A 100 -10.93 -6.90 -6.41
N ILE A 101 -9.79 -6.32 -6.73
CA ILE A 101 -8.55 -6.49 -5.96
C ILE A 101 -8.49 -5.44 -4.84
N GLU A 102 -8.20 -5.88 -3.61
CA GLU A 102 -8.18 -5.03 -2.41
C GLU A 102 -6.75 -4.81 -1.91
N LEU A 103 -6.27 -3.56 -1.94
CA LEU A 103 -5.01 -3.13 -1.33
C LEU A 103 -5.24 -2.66 0.12
N ARG A 104 -4.55 -3.31 1.06
CA ARG A 104 -4.77 -3.20 2.51
C ARG A 104 -3.53 -2.81 3.31
N VAL A 105 -2.38 -2.71 2.64
CA VAL A 105 -1.11 -2.39 3.30
C VAL A 105 -1.05 -0.94 3.79
N LEU A 106 -1.70 0.00 3.09
CA LEU A 106 -1.58 1.43 3.36
C LEU A 106 -2.04 1.80 4.78
N ASP A 107 -1.29 2.66 5.46
CA ASP A 107 -1.80 3.33 6.66
C ASP A 107 -2.90 4.33 6.26
N SER A 108 -3.78 4.70 7.20
CA SER A 108 -4.72 5.79 6.97
C SER A 108 -3.96 7.10 6.86
N GLN A 109 -4.26 7.96 5.89
CA GLN A 109 -3.59 9.25 5.74
C GLN A 109 -4.23 10.34 6.61
N THR A 110 -3.51 11.45 6.81
CA THR A 110 -3.94 12.57 7.66
C THR A 110 -4.67 13.67 6.91
N ASN A 111 -4.79 13.56 5.59
CA ASN A 111 -5.51 14.50 4.74
C ASN A 111 -6.08 13.78 3.50
N LEU A 112 -7.06 14.42 2.86
CA LEU A 112 -7.76 13.87 1.71
C LEU A 112 -6.86 13.78 0.46
N LYS A 113 -5.96 14.75 0.27
CA LYS A 113 -5.08 14.82 -0.90
C LYS A 113 -4.14 13.61 -0.99
N ASP A 114 -3.48 13.26 0.11
CA ASP A 114 -2.60 12.07 0.18
C ASP A 114 -3.41 10.78 -0.03
N THR A 115 -4.67 10.75 0.44
CA THR A 115 -5.58 9.61 0.22
C THR A 115 -5.97 9.47 -1.25
N MET A 116 -6.33 10.59 -1.91
CA MET A 116 -6.65 10.62 -3.34
C MET A 116 -5.44 10.21 -4.19
N ALA A 117 -4.25 10.72 -3.85
CA ALA A 117 -3.02 10.39 -4.56
C ALA A 117 -2.68 8.90 -4.51
N LEU A 118 -2.72 8.29 -3.32
CA LEU A 118 -2.48 6.85 -3.15
C LEU A 118 -3.58 5.99 -3.80
N THR A 119 -4.82 6.49 -3.85
CA THR A 119 -5.93 5.81 -4.53
C THR A 119 -5.74 5.81 -6.04
N ALA A 120 -5.43 6.97 -6.63
CA ALA A 120 -5.13 7.12 -8.05
C ALA A 120 -3.91 6.30 -8.46
N LEU A 121 -2.84 6.32 -7.66
CA LEU A 121 -1.66 5.48 -7.86
C LEU A 121 -2.02 3.99 -7.93
N THR A 122 -2.82 3.51 -6.97
CA THR A 122 -3.25 2.12 -6.93
C THR A 122 -4.10 1.76 -8.14
N GLN A 123 -5.01 2.65 -8.56
CA GLN A 123 -5.85 2.44 -9.74
C GLN A 123 -5.02 2.39 -11.02
N CYS A 124 -4.06 3.30 -11.20
CA CYS A 124 -3.18 3.34 -12.36
C CYS A 124 -2.26 2.11 -12.41
N LEU A 125 -1.73 1.67 -11.26
CA LEU A 125 -0.97 0.42 -11.16
C LEU A 125 -1.79 -0.79 -11.62
N VAL A 126 -3.05 -0.89 -11.19
CA VAL A 126 -3.92 -1.99 -11.64
C VAL A 126 -4.20 -1.87 -13.14
N ALA A 127 -4.50 -0.67 -13.65
CA ALA A 127 -4.73 -0.47 -15.08
C ALA A 127 -3.51 -0.90 -15.93
N GLU A 128 -2.31 -0.47 -15.55
CA GLU A 128 -1.05 -0.89 -16.21
C GLU A 128 -0.88 -2.41 -16.22
N VAL A 129 -1.12 -3.04 -15.07
CA VAL A 129 -0.96 -4.48 -14.91
C VAL A 129 -1.94 -5.28 -15.78
N LEU A 130 -3.13 -4.75 -16.04
CA LEU A 130 -4.13 -5.41 -16.89
C LEU A 130 -3.83 -5.30 -18.39
N GLU A 131 -2.92 -4.42 -18.79
CA GLU A 131 -2.44 -4.32 -20.18
C GLU A 131 -1.17 -5.15 -20.44
N GLU A 132 -0.51 -5.66 -19.40
CA GLU A 132 0.64 -6.55 -19.56
C GLU A 132 0.25 -7.82 -20.31
N VAL A 133 0.93 -8.11 -21.43
CA VAL A 133 0.73 -9.33 -22.21
C VAL A 133 1.86 -10.33 -21.93
N GLY A 134 1.50 -11.57 -21.62
CA GLY A 134 2.45 -12.68 -21.48
C GLY A 134 2.38 -13.35 -20.10
N PRO A 135 3.26 -14.33 -19.84
CA PRO A 135 3.30 -14.98 -18.53
C PRO A 135 3.73 -13.99 -17.45
N HIS A 136 2.98 -13.94 -16.35
CA HIS A 136 3.38 -13.16 -15.19
C HIS A 136 4.27 -14.02 -14.29
N GLU A 137 5.55 -13.67 -14.24
CA GLU A 137 6.48 -14.31 -13.29
C GLU A 137 6.01 -14.05 -11.85
N PRO A 138 6.03 -15.06 -10.97
CA PRO A 138 5.77 -14.88 -9.56
C PRO A 138 6.75 -13.86 -8.97
N TYR A 139 6.25 -12.96 -8.11
CA TYR A 139 7.15 -12.03 -7.44
C TYR A 139 8.03 -12.78 -6.43
N ASN A 140 9.26 -12.31 -6.26
CA ASN A 140 10.18 -12.88 -5.29
C ASN A 140 9.71 -12.53 -3.87
N MET A 141 9.02 -13.48 -3.21
CA MET A 141 8.48 -13.29 -1.87
C MET A 141 9.55 -12.95 -0.83
N HIS A 142 10.71 -13.59 -0.88
CA HIS A 142 11.79 -13.35 0.10
C HIS A 142 12.29 -11.91 0.01
N LEU A 143 12.48 -11.41 -1.22
CA LEU A 143 12.89 -10.04 -1.45
C LEU A 143 11.79 -9.03 -1.08
N ALA A 144 10.52 -9.34 -1.40
CA ALA A 144 9.39 -8.51 -1.04
C ALA A 144 9.25 -8.36 0.48
N VAL A 145 9.47 -9.44 1.25
CA VAL A 145 9.46 -9.41 2.72
C VAL A 145 10.56 -8.49 3.26
N GLU A 146 11.79 -8.59 2.74
CA GLU A 146 12.91 -7.73 3.15
C GLU A 146 12.62 -6.26 2.80
N ASN A 147 12.22 -5.98 1.56
CA ASN A 147 11.91 -4.62 1.14
C ASN A 147 10.71 -4.05 1.92
N LYS A 148 9.68 -4.86 2.25
CA LYS A 148 8.56 -4.44 3.10
C LYS A 148 9.03 -4.08 4.52
N PHE A 149 9.96 -4.85 5.09
CA PHE A 149 10.55 -4.49 6.38
C PHE A 149 11.26 -3.13 6.30
N ARG A 150 12.10 -2.93 5.28
CA ARG A 150 12.79 -1.64 5.05
C ARG A 150 11.80 -0.49 4.89
N ALA A 151 10.73 -0.69 4.13
CA ALA A 151 9.65 0.29 3.97
C ALA A 151 8.97 0.62 5.30
N SER A 152 8.61 -0.38 6.10
CA SER A 152 7.98 -0.15 7.41
C SER A 152 8.92 0.61 8.36
N ARG A 153 10.22 0.36 8.29
CA ARG A 153 11.21 0.90 9.22
C ARG A 153 11.70 2.29 8.84
N TYR A 154 11.84 2.56 7.55
CA TYR A 154 12.49 3.78 7.04
C TYR A 154 11.58 4.62 6.13
N GLY A 155 10.38 4.16 5.79
CA GLY A 155 9.44 4.90 4.94
C GLY A 155 10.07 5.30 3.61
N MET A 156 9.90 6.56 3.22
CA MET A 156 10.51 7.12 2.00
C MET A 156 12.03 7.31 2.09
N ASP A 157 12.65 7.15 3.25
CA ASP A 157 14.11 7.15 3.40
C ASP A 157 14.71 5.74 3.25
N ALA A 158 13.87 4.74 2.91
CA ALA A 158 14.32 3.41 2.55
C ALA A 158 15.02 3.38 1.19
N ALA A 159 15.74 2.29 0.96
CA ALA A 159 16.14 1.87 -0.37
C ALA A 159 15.77 0.40 -0.54
N PHE A 160 15.45 -0.03 -1.76
CA PHE A 160 15.00 -1.39 -2.05
C PHE A 160 15.98 -2.06 -2.99
N TYR A 161 16.28 -3.32 -2.72
CA TYR A 161 17.09 -4.11 -3.65
C TYR A 161 16.19 -4.62 -4.78
N ASP A 162 16.64 -4.41 -6.00
CA ASP A 162 16.06 -4.96 -7.23
C ASP A 162 16.90 -6.16 -7.68
N ALA A 163 16.27 -7.33 -7.76
CA ALA A 163 16.96 -8.56 -8.17
C ALA A 163 17.18 -8.67 -9.68
N HIS A 164 16.41 -7.94 -10.50
CA HIS A 164 16.56 -7.90 -11.95
C HIS A 164 17.82 -7.13 -12.32
N ASP A 165 17.92 -5.89 -11.84
CA ASP A 165 19.05 -4.98 -12.11
C ASP A 165 20.23 -5.19 -11.14
N GLN A 166 20.05 -6.05 -10.13
CA GLN A 166 21.01 -6.36 -9.07
C GLN A 166 21.54 -5.11 -8.35
N THR A 167 20.67 -4.11 -8.17
CA THR A 167 21.02 -2.81 -7.61
C THR A 167 20.11 -2.42 -6.46
N THR A 168 20.53 -1.45 -5.65
CA THR A 168 19.69 -0.86 -4.61
C THR A 168 19.23 0.52 -5.05
N VAL A 169 17.91 0.73 -5.10
CA VAL A 169 17.31 1.99 -5.56
C VAL A 169 16.61 2.69 -4.39
N PRO A 170 16.84 3.99 -4.17
CA PRO A 170 16.10 4.77 -3.18
C PRO A 170 14.59 4.76 -3.42
N ALA A 171 13.80 4.67 -2.35
CA ALA A 171 12.33 4.65 -2.45
C ALA A 171 11.77 5.91 -3.13
N ARG A 172 12.40 7.07 -2.89
CA ARG A 172 12.02 8.35 -3.55
C ARG A 172 12.21 8.29 -5.06
N ASP A 173 13.32 7.71 -5.52
CA ASP A 173 13.59 7.59 -6.96
C ASP A 173 12.59 6.66 -7.62
N LEU A 174 12.30 5.52 -6.98
CA LEU A 174 11.24 4.60 -7.43
C LEU A 174 9.87 5.27 -7.47
N GLY A 175 9.53 6.08 -6.47
CA GLY A 175 8.28 6.86 -6.45
C GLY A 175 8.16 7.82 -7.64
N ARG A 176 9.22 8.56 -7.95
CA ARG A 176 9.24 9.47 -9.12
C ARG A 176 9.11 8.72 -10.43
N THR A 177 9.90 7.67 -10.61
CA THR A 177 9.85 6.84 -11.82
C THR A 177 8.48 6.20 -12.00
N LEU A 178 7.84 5.76 -10.91
CA LEU A 178 6.53 5.15 -10.96
C LEU A 178 5.45 6.15 -11.40
N VAL A 179 5.46 7.37 -10.87
CA VAL A 179 4.51 8.43 -11.29
C VAL A 179 4.66 8.74 -12.78
N GLU A 180 5.89 8.92 -13.25
CA GLU A 180 6.13 9.19 -14.68
C GLU A 180 5.66 8.02 -15.56
N ARG A 181 5.95 6.78 -15.15
CA ARG A 181 5.53 5.57 -15.87
C ARG A 181 4.02 5.45 -15.98
N LEU A 182 3.30 5.82 -14.92
CA LEU A 182 1.84 5.66 -14.82
C LEU A 182 1.04 6.82 -15.40
N LYS A 183 1.72 7.89 -15.84
CA LYS A 183 1.09 9.10 -16.37
C LYS A 183 0.08 8.84 -17.51
N PRO A 184 0.36 7.97 -18.52
CA PRO A 184 -0.61 7.68 -19.57
C PRO A 184 -1.92 7.07 -19.03
N TYR A 185 -1.83 6.14 -18.09
CA TYR A 185 -3.01 5.51 -17.46
C TYR A 185 -3.82 6.53 -16.64
N ALA A 186 -3.14 7.43 -15.94
CA ALA A 186 -3.82 8.48 -15.18
C ALA A 186 -4.55 9.47 -16.09
N GLN A 187 -4.01 9.77 -17.27
CA GLN A 187 -4.68 10.60 -18.27
C GLN A 187 -5.94 9.92 -18.80
N ASP A 188 -5.85 8.63 -19.13
CA ASP A 188 -7.00 7.86 -19.62
C ASP A 188 -8.08 7.68 -18.54
N LEU A 189 -7.68 7.56 -17.27
CA LEU A 189 -8.58 7.46 -16.12
C LEU A 189 -9.09 8.81 -15.61
N GLY A 190 -8.55 9.92 -16.09
CA GLY A 190 -8.89 11.28 -15.64
C GLY A 190 -8.46 11.60 -14.21
N CYS A 191 -7.36 11.00 -13.73
CA CYS A 191 -6.82 11.17 -12.38
C CYS A 191 -5.34 11.62 -12.35
N GLU A 192 -4.88 12.28 -13.41
CA GLU A 192 -3.50 12.79 -13.55
C GLU A 192 -3.12 13.73 -12.40
N SER A 193 -4.00 14.66 -12.00
CA SER A 193 -3.77 15.56 -10.88
C SER A 193 -3.56 14.84 -9.55
N GLU A 194 -4.33 13.80 -9.31
CA GLU A 194 -4.25 12.97 -8.11
C GLU A 194 -2.96 12.15 -8.13
N LEU A 195 -2.61 11.53 -9.27
CA LEU A 195 -1.36 10.80 -9.41
C LEU A 195 -0.14 11.70 -9.17
N GLU A 196 -0.14 12.92 -9.71
CA GLU A 196 0.94 13.89 -9.47
C GLU A 196 1.09 14.26 -7.99
N GLY A 197 -0.01 14.18 -7.21
CA GLY A 197 0.01 14.36 -5.75
C GLY A 197 0.95 13.39 -5.02
N VAL A 198 1.27 12.23 -5.61
CA VAL A 198 2.27 11.29 -5.04
C VAL A 198 3.65 11.94 -4.96
N LEU A 199 4.01 12.83 -5.89
CA LEU A 199 5.31 13.53 -5.87
C LEU A 199 5.44 14.44 -4.65
N GLU A 200 4.34 14.99 -4.15
CA GLU A 200 4.36 15.79 -2.92
C GLU A 200 4.68 14.94 -1.68
N ILE A 201 4.19 13.70 -1.63
CA ILE A 201 4.58 12.73 -0.60
C ILE A 201 6.06 12.38 -0.76
N VAL A 202 6.52 12.14 -1.99
CA VAL A 202 7.91 11.77 -2.29
C VAL A 202 8.89 12.87 -1.91
N GLU A 203 8.57 14.16 -2.09
CA GLU A 203 9.46 15.27 -1.75
C GLU A 203 9.25 15.77 -0.31
N GLY A 204 7.99 16.05 0.05
CA GLY A 204 7.61 16.68 1.32
C GLY A 204 7.54 15.71 2.50
N GLY A 205 7.69 14.41 2.25
CA GLY A 205 7.65 13.38 3.28
C GLY A 205 6.25 12.91 3.63
N THR A 206 6.22 11.78 4.32
CA THR A 206 5.00 11.05 4.68
C THR A 206 4.33 11.63 5.92
N GLY A 207 3.10 11.19 6.20
CA GLY A 207 2.41 11.59 7.42
C GLY A 207 3.15 11.16 8.70
N SER A 208 3.89 10.04 8.68
CA SER A 208 4.73 9.63 9.81
C SER A 208 5.89 10.59 10.08
N GLN A 209 6.56 11.08 9.02
CA GLN A 209 7.63 12.08 9.14
C GLN A 209 7.07 13.40 9.69
N ARG A 210 5.93 13.88 9.18
CA ARG A 210 5.28 15.11 9.67
C ARG A 210 4.86 14.99 11.15
N GLN A 211 4.32 13.85 11.56
CA GLN A 211 4.00 13.60 12.98
C GLN A 211 5.25 13.63 13.88
N ARG A 212 6.36 13.06 13.43
CA ARG A 212 7.64 13.08 14.16
C ARG A 212 8.22 14.49 14.28
N GLU A 213 8.09 15.31 13.24
CA GLU A 213 8.52 16.72 13.27
C GLU A 213 7.75 17.50 14.33
N VAL A 214 6.42 17.42 14.34
CA VAL A 214 5.57 18.07 15.35
C VAL A 214 5.93 17.61 16.77
N TYR A 215 6.16 16.31 16.97
CA TYR A 215 6.56 15.79 18.27
C TYR A 215 7.95 16.27 18.68
N LYS A 216 8.90 16.34 17.75
CA LYS A 216 10.27 16.79 18.02
C LYS A 216 10.31 18.26 18.43
N GLU A 217 9.44 19.09 17.86
CA GLU A 217 9.34 20.51 18.19
C GLU A 217 8.63 20.77 19.53
N SER A 218 7.56 20.02 19.81
CA SER A 218 6.72 20.23 20.99
C SER A 218 7.09 19.39 22.22
N GLY A 219 7.64 18.20 22.02
CA GLY A 219 7.80 17.16 23.05
C GLY A 219 6.48 16.61 23.59
N ASN A 220 5.35 16.83 22.90
CA ASN A 220 4.02 16.61 23.44
C ASN A 220 3.07 15.94 22.44
N PHE A 221 2.48 14.81 22.83
CA PHE A 221 1.53 14.08 22.00
C PHE A 221 0.23 14.84 21.73
N LEU A 222 -0.18 15.76 22.61
CA LEU A 222 -1.38 16.57 22.36
C LEU A 222 -1.23 17.46 21.13
N ASP A 223 -0.03 17.95 20.85
CA ASP A 223 0.25 18.77 19.67
C ASP A 223 0.25 17.93 18.39
N VAL A 224 0.73 16.68 18.47
CA VAL A 224 0.60 15.70 17.37
C VAL A 224 -0.88 15.41 17.09
N VAL A 225 -1.69 15.19 18.13
CA VAL A 225 -3.15 14.98 17.97
C VAL A 225 -3.82 16.22 17.38
N ALA A 226 -3.46 17.43 17.82
CA ALA A 226 -3.98 18.67 17.26
C ALA A 226 -3.64 18.81 15.77
N PHE A 227 -2.40 18.50 15.38
CA PHE A 227 -1.96 18.44 13.98
C PHE A 227 -2.81 17.46 13.15
N LEU A 228 -3.07 16.25 13.67
CA LEU A 228 -3.90 15.25 13.00
C LEU A 228 -5.36 15.71 12.83
N ILE A 229 -5.93 16.36 13.85
CA ILE A 229 -7.27 16.93 13.79
C ILE A 229 -7.35 18.02 12.72
N GLU A 230 -6.35 18.91 12.66
CA GLU A 230 -6.37 20.01 11.70
C GLU A 230 -6.24 19.51 10.26
N GLY A 231 -5.38 18.52 10.00
CA GLY A 231 -5.25 17.91 8.67
C GLY A 231 -6.52 17.18 8.19
N THR A 232 -7.38 16.74 9.12
CA THR A 232 -8.60 15.98 8.81
C THR A 232 -9.89 16.82 8.82
N ARG A 233 -9.85 18.06 9.32
CA ARG A 233 -11.01 18.95 9.45
C ARG A 233 -11.66 19.43 8.13
N PRO A 234 -10.93 19.79 7.06
CA PRO A 234 -11.56 20.39 5.89
C PRO A 234 -12.42 19.43 5.05
N ALA A 235 -12.26 18.11 5.21
CA ALA A 235 -13.05 17.13 4.47
C ALA A 235 -14.55 17.07 4.88
N LEU A 236 -14.96 17.79 5.93
CA LEU A 236 -16.35 17.82 6.42
C LEU A 236 -17.09 19.14 6.13
N ALA A 237 -16.41 20.16 5.59
CA ALA A 237 -16.94 21.53 5.53
C ALA A 237 -17.29 22.03 4.12
N GLU A 238 -16.93 21.30 3.05
CA GLU A 238 -17.18 21.76 1.66
C GLU A 238 -18.47 21.20 1.01
N GLU A 239 -19.41 20.66 1.79
CA GLU A 239 -20.77 20.30 1.31
C GLU A 239 -21.87 21.29 1.74
N GLN A 240 -21.52 22.51 2.15
CA GLN A 240 -22.50 23.59 2.34
C GLN A 240 -22.01 24.93 1.76
N SER A 241 -21.95 25.05 0.44
CA SER A 241 -22.15 26.34 -0.25
C SER A 241 -22.72 26.16 -1.65
#